data_AF-L7UCT7-F1
#
_entry.id   AF-L7UCT7-F1
#
_cell.length_a   1.000
_cell.length_b   1.000
_cell.length_c   1.000
_cell.angle_alpha   90.00
_cell.angle_beta   90.00
_cell.angle_gamma   90.00
#
_symmetry.space_group_name_H-M   'P 1'
#
loop_
_entity.id
_entity.type
_entity.pdbx_description
1 polymer ?
#
loop_
_entity_poly.entity_id
_entity_poly.type
_entity_poly.pdbx_seq_one_letter_code
_entity_poly.pdbx_strand_id
1 'polypeptide(L)'
;MHSRLHITLGTALLLCTGACGNLENAPLRVGTIQGQLSEFDPAVAMVALVADPEVRTTVDSAGRFKLEDVPSGAAELFIVATSEKAARVAVKVSGGKAVDVARVEARSAGFFEMRVKATHGERVAGVQVSVQDTPFGRLILDGAGRLRVGPLPDGCYALTLAGSGFPTLTTEACVGSGEKKELKLELVPNAGIVNRCGLTGCADGLVCAPGGRCVECVQDAQCGEGMMCKGFRCGAAGPSCSACGTNGSCDKGATCQPFSDGSQVCVKECTETVNEDAQDFAANRCEAGFTCQRGSCLPDPSRFVGCGALERLGDECTDDARCQKLGLAKGVCVEGRCTVPCTEDLECPDVSHCQDTRFGRVCSVLPR
;
A
#
# COMPACT_ATOMS: atom_id res chain seq x y z
N MET A 1 -115.81 30.96 -10.87
CA MET A 1 -115.55 30.69 -12.31
C MET A 1 -114.07 30.90 -12.56
N HIS A 2 -113.36 29.83 -12.95
CA HIS A 2 -111.96 29.76 -13.46
C HIS A 2 -110.87 30.42 -12.59
N SER A 3 -109.76 29.78 -12.20
CA SER A 3 -108.81 29.16 -13.13
C SER A 3 -107.66 28.46 -12.38
N ARG A 4 -107.34 27.24 -12.86
CA ARG A 4 -106.01 26.58 -12.99
C ARG A 4 -105.28 26.00 -11.77
N LEU A 5 -105.50 24.68 -11.64
CA LEU A 5 -104.49 23.63 -11.44
C LEU A 5 -103.16 23.92 -12.17
N HIS A 6 -102.03 23.66 -11.50
CA HIS A 6 -100.91 22.90 -12.08
C HIS A 6 -100.26 22.04 -10.98
N ILE A 7 -100.27 20.73 -11.22
CA ILE A 7 -99.73 19.64 -10.42
C ILE A 7 -98.48 19.12 -11.14
N THR A 8 -97.39 18.95 -10.37
CA THR A 8 -96.20 18.08 -10.55
C THR A 8 -95.39 18.12 -11.84
N LEU A 9 -94.06 18.25 -11.72
CA LEU A 9 -93.14 17.13 -12.01
C LEU A 9 -91.75 17.43 -11.44
N GLY A 10 -91.26 16.53 -10.59
CA GLY A 10 -89.89 16.52 -10.11
C GLY A 10 -88.97 15.75 -11.05
N THR A 11 -87.73 16.21 -11.13
CA THR A 11 -86.55 15.38 -11.43
C THR A 11 -85.32 16.18 -11.01
N ALA A 12 -84.87 15.96 -9.78
CA ALA A 12 -83.56 16.39 -9.33
C ALA A 12 -82.53 15.39 -9.85
N LEU A 13 -81.80 15.78 -10.88
CA LEU A 13 -80.68 15.01 -11.43
C LEU A 13 -79.47 15.19 -10.50
N LEU A 14 -79.36 14.30 -9.51
CA LEU A 14 -78.16 14.17 -8.67
C LEU A 14 -77.04 13.56 -9.51
N LEU A 15 -76.14 14.44 -9.98
CA LEU A 15 -74.84 14.10 -10.55
C LEU A 15 -74.02 13.33 -9.49
N CYS A 16 -74.01 12.01 -9.58
CA CYS A 16 -72.96 11.19 -8.98
C CYS A 16 -71.68 11.39 -9.79
N THR A 17 -70.97 12.50 -9.56
CA THR A 17 -69.59 12.64 -10.02
C THR A 17 -68.74 11.60 -9.30
N GLY A 18 -68.11 10.73 -10.09
CA GLY A 18 -67.42 9.53 -9.66
C GLY A 18 -66.47 9.74 -8.49
N ALA A 19 -66.75 9.04 -7.40
CA ALA A 19 -65.71 8.53 -6.53
C ALA A 19 -65.01 7.38 -7.27
N CYS A 20 -64.15 7.70 -8.25
CA CYS A 20 -63.07 6.79 -8.61
C CYS A 20 -62.13 6.79 -7.42
N GLY A 21 -62.42 5.92 -6.45
CA GLY A 21 -61.49 5.61 -5.38
C GLY A 21 -60.17 5.21 -6.02
N ASN A 22 -59.13 5.98 -5.75
CA ASN A 22 -57.77 5.61 -6.05
C ASN A 22 -57.50 4.29 -5.30
N LEU A 23 -57.63 3.16 -5.98
CA LEU A 23 -57.25 1.85 -5.46
C LEU A 23 -55.72 1.87 -5.34
N GLU A 24 -55.24 2.42 -4.23
CA GLU A 24 -53.85 2.37 -3.82
C GLU A 24 -53.47 0.90 -3.60
N ASN A 25 -53.03 0.25 -4.67
CA ASN A 25 -52.45 -1.09 -4.63
C ASN A 25 -51.03 -1.10 -4.05
N ALA A 26 -50.60 -0.01 -3.38
CA ALA A 26 -49.30 0.07 -2.73
C ALA A 26 -49.04 -1.12 -1.77
N PRO A 27 -50.01 -1.59 -0.96
CA PRO A 27 -49.78 -2.75 -0.08
C PRO A 27 -49.55 -4.08 -0.82
N LEU A 28 -49.96 -4.18 -2.09
CA LEU A 28 -49.79 -5.38 -2.91
C LEU A 28 -48.48 -5.38 -3.71
N ARG A 29 -47.67 -4.31 -3.63
CA ARG A 29 -46.40 -4.22 -4.35
C ARG A 29 -45.22 -4.79 -3.57
N VAL A 30 -45.35 -4.86 -2.24
CA VAL A 30 -44.33 -5.37 -1.33
C VAL A 30 -44.88 -6.49 -0.47
N GLY A 31 -44.01 -7.34 0.06
CA GLY A 31 -44.34 -8.39 1.01
C GLY A 31 -43.29 -8.49 2.12
N THR A 32 -43.45 -9.50 2.96
CA THR A 32 -42.52 -9.80 4.05
C THR A 32 -41.89 -11.17 3.84
N ILE A 33 -40.58 -11.29 4.07
CA ILE A 33 -39.90 -12.59 4.14
C ILE A 33 -39.52 -12.86 5.59
N GLN A 34 -39.82 -14.05 6.08
CA GLN A 34 -39.45 -14.45 7.44
C GLN A 34 -38.85 -15.85 7.43
N GLY A 35 -37.92 -16.11 8.35
CA GLY A 35 -37.14 -17.34 8.35
C GLY A 35 -36.34 -17.53 9.62
N GLN A 36 -35.52 -18.59 9.61
CA GLN A 36 -34.63 -18.90 10.72
C GLN A 36 -33.30 -19.48 10.22
N LEU A 37 -32.19 -19.02 10.81
CA LEU A 37 -30.86 -19.57 10.57
C LEU A 37 -30.64 -20.81 11.45
N SER A 38 -29.97 -21.82 10.90
CA SER A 38 -29.54 -23.03 11.65
C SER A 38 -28.36 -22.76 12.58
N GLU A 39 -27.46 -21.88 12.14
CA GLU A 39 -26.26 -21.44 12.85
C GLU A 39 -26.10 -19.93 12.59
N PHE A 40 -25.76 -19.18 13.63
CA PHE A 40 -25.63 -17.73 13.54
C PHE A 40 -24.82 -17.16 14.71
N ASP A 41 -24.23 -15.99 14.48
CA ASP A 41 -23.69 -15.11 15.51
C ASP A 41 -24.50 -13.81 15.52
N PRO A 42 -25.30 -13.54 16.57
CA PRO A 42 -26.12 -12.33 16.68
C PRO A 42 -25.34 -11.02 16.50
N ALA A 43 -24.02 -11.00 16.76
CA ALA A 43 -23.21 -9.80 16.65
C ALA A 43 -22.95 -9.37 15.19
N VAL A 44 -23.05 -10.31 14.23
CA VAL A 44 -22.73 -10.06 12.82
C VAL A 44 -23.80 -10.54 11.85
N ALA A 45 -24.74 -11.37 12.30
CA ALA A 45 -25.75 -11.99 11.45
C ALA A 45 -26.72 -10.94 10.88
N MET A 46 -26.91 -11.02 9.57
CA MET A 46 -27.71 -10.05 8.82
C MET A 46 -28.30 -10.71 7.58
N VAL A 47 -29.49 -10.29 7.22
CA VAL A 47 -30.18 -10.68 5.99
C VAL A 47 -30.47 -9.42 5.18
N ALA A 48 -30.03 -9.37 3.93
CA ALA A 48 -30.24 -8.25 3.02
C ALA A 48 -30.83 -8.74 1.69
N LEU A 49 -31.56 -7.89 1.00
CA LEU A 49 -32.00 -8.15 -0.37
C LEU A 49 -30.83 -7.90 -1.34
N VAL A 50 -30.58 -8.81 -2.27
CA VAL A 50 -29.49 -8.67 -3.25
C VAL A 50 -29.70 -7.44 -4.15
N ALA A 51 -30.91 -7.26 -4.67
CA ALA A 51 -31.25 -6.18 -5.59
C ALA A 51 -31.33 -4.78 -4.92
N ASP A 52 -31.49 -4.75 -3.60
CA ASP A 52 -31.47 -3.52 -2.80
C ASP A 52 -30.90 -3.81 -1.39
N PRO A 53 -29.57 -3.78 -1.23
CA PRO A 53 -28.93 -4.18 0.03
C PRO A 53 -29.21 -3.28 1.23
N GLU A 54 -29.83 -2.10 1.02
CA GLU A 54 -30.31 -1.26 2.12
C GLU A 54 -31.61 -1.79 2.74
N VAL A 55 -32.36 -2.63 2.01
CA VAL A 55 -33.46 -3.45 2.57
C VAL A 55 -32.83 -4.63 3.28
N ARG A 56 -32.62 -4.48 4.59
CA ARG A 56 -31.94 -5.46 5.45
C ARG A 56 -32.52 -5.53 6.85
N THR A 57 -32.25 -6.64 7.51
CA THR A 57 -32.65 -6.92 8.89
C THR A 57 -31.56 -7.71 9.62
N THR A 58 -31.66 -7.76 10.94
CA THR A 58 -30.81 -8.61 11.79
C THR A 58 -31.57 -9.86 12.21
N VAL A 59 -30.92 -10.75 12.98
CA VAL A 59 -31.54 -11.95 13.53
C VAL A 59 -31.80 -11.77 15.03
N ASP A 60 -32.89 -12.36 15.53
CA ASP A 60 -33.17 -12.41 16.96
C ASP A 60 -32.31 -13.45 17.70
N SER A 61 -32.47 -13.55 19.02
CA SER A 61 -31.72 -14.50 19.85
C SER A 61 -32.03 -15.98 19.57
N ALA A 62 -33.10 -16.26 18.81
CA ALA A 62 -33.44 -17.59 18.32
C ALA A 62 -33.01 -17.80 16.84
N GLY A 63 -32.31 -16.84 16.24
CA GLY A 63 -31.85 -16.89 14.86
C GLY A 63 -32.94 -16.60 13.83
N ARG A 64 -34.10 -16.08 14.26
CA ARG A 64 -35.20 -15.74 13.37
C ARG A 64 -35.01 -14.34 12.79
N PHE A 65 -35.42 -14.15 11.56
CA PHE A 65 -35.41 -12.85 10.90
C PHE A 65 -36.76 -12.54 10.27
N LYS A 66 -37.04 -11.25 10.13
CA LYS A 66 -38.19 -10.71 9.41
C LYS A 66 -37.71 -9.52 8.57
N LEU A 67 -37.82 -9.65 7.26
CA LEU A 67 -37.47 -8.63 6.27
C LEU A 67 -38.75 -8.09 5.64
N GLU A 68 -39.06 -6.83 5.91
CA GLU A 68 -40.26 -6.15 5.42
C GLU A 68 -39.97 -5.36 4.14
N ASP A 69 -41.02 -4.82 3.51
CA ASP A 69 -40.94 -3.98 2.32
C ASP A 69 -40.21 -4.59 1.11
N VAL A 70 -40.23 -5.92 1.00
CA VAL A 70 -39.56 -6.62 -0.11
C VAL A 70 -40.44 -6.55 -1.36
N PRO A 71 -39.94 -6.08 -2.52
CA PRO A 71 -40.72 -6.06 -3.76
C PRO A 71 -41.30 -7.43 -4.10
N SER A 72 -42.59 -7.43 -4.47
CA SER A 72 -43.27 -8.64 -4.95
C SER A 72 -42.61 -9.17 -6.23
N GLY A 73 -42.47 -10.49 -6.35
CA GLY A 73 -41.77 -11.11 -7.48
C GLY A 73 -40.69 -12.09 -7.05
N ALA A 74 -39.74 -12.34 -7.95
CA ALA A 74 -38.55 -13.12 -7.60
C ALA A 74 -37.58 -12.21 -6.84
N ALA A 75 -37.06 -12.71 -5.74
CA ALA A 75 -36.10 -12.04 -4.88
C ALA A 75 -34.96 -13.01 -4.53
N GLU A 76 -33.80 -12.47 -4.20
CA GLU A 76 -32.67 -13.24 -3.67
C GLU A 76 -32.19 -12.56 -2.39
N LEU A 77 -32.04 -13.35 -1.33
CA LEU A 77 -31.48 -12.90 -0.06
C LEU A 77 -29.98 -13.14 -0.04
N PHE A 78 -29.23 -12.16 0.46
CA PHE A 78 -27.85 -12.30 0.90
C PHE A 78 -27.84 -12.44 2.43
N ILE A 79 -27.31 -13.54 2.93
CA ILE A 79 -27.34 -13.87 4.35
C ILE A 79 -25.90 -13.99 4.85
N VAL A 80 -25.55 -13.17 5.84
CA VAL A 80 -24.38 -13.37 6.69
C VAL A 80 -24.86 -14.07 7.95
N ALA A 81 -24.35 -15.27 8.22
CA ALA A 81 -24.74 -16.05 9.39
C ALA A 81 -23.73 -15.88 10.53
N THR A 82 -22.44 -16.01 10.20
CA THR A 82 -21.32 -15.78 11.13
C THR A 82 -20.23 -14.99 10.41
N SER A 83 -19.13 -14.68 11.08
CA SER A 83 -17.99 -14.02 10.44
C SER A 83 -17.40 -14.82 9.27
N GLU A 84 -17.64 -16.14 9.19
CA GLU A 84 -17.05 -17.07 8.21
C GLU A 84 -18.10 -17.84 7.39
N LYS A 85 -19.40 -17.61 7.61
CA LYS A 85 -20.48 -18.34 6.94
C LYS A 85 -21.52 -17.40 6.34
N ALA A 86 -21.90 -17.70 5.10
CA ALA A 86 -22.89 -16.94 4.36
C ALA A 86 -23.73 -17.85 3.45
N ALA A 87 -24.86 -17.34 2.96
CA ALA A 87 -25.74 -18.01 2.01
C ALA A 87 -26.41 -17.02 1.05
N ARG A 88 -26.82 -17.54 -0.11
CA ARG A 88 -27.79 -16.89 -1.00
C ARG A 88 -29.05 -17.74 -1.09
N VAL A 89 -30.22 -17.13 -0.99
CA VAL A 89 -31.51 -17.84 -0.98
C VAL A 89 -32.49 -17.17 -1.94
N ALA A 90 -32.90 -17.88 -2.97
CA ALA A 90 -33.95 -17.43 -3.87
C ALA A 90 -35.34 -17.60 -3.24
N VAL A 91 -36.18 -16.58 -3.35
CA VAL A 91 -37.54 -16.52 -2.79
C VAL A 91 -38.52 -15.95 -3.81
N LYS A 92 -39.76 -16.45 -3.79
CA LYS A 92 -40.88 -15.80 -4.48
C LYS A 92 -41.72 -15.03 -3.48
N VAL A 93 -41.67 -13.70 -3.54
CA VAL A 93 -42.45 -12.81 -2.68
C VAL A 93 -43.82 -12.55 -3.28
N SER A 94 -44.86 -12.78 -2.48
CA SER A 94 -46.23 -12.40 -2.82
C SER A 94 -46.59 -11.08 -2.14
N GLY A 95 -47.13 -10.13 -2.91
CA GLY A 95 -47.55 -8.83 -2.38
C GLY A 95 -48.59 -8.94 -1.26
N GLY A 96 -48.44 -8.10 -0.23
CA GLY A 96 -49.31 -8.04 0.94
C GLY A 96 -49.26 -9.28 1.85
N LYS A 97 -48.32 -10.20 1.63
CA LYS A 97 -48.21 -11.46 2.38
C LYS A 97 -46.83 -11.65 2.99
N ALA A 98 -46.80 -12.37 4.11
CA ALA A 98 -45.57 -12.94 4.65
C ALA A 98 -45.29 -14.29 3.96
N VAL A 99 -44.01 -14.52 3.64
CA VAL A 99 -43.50 -15.77 3.07
C VAL A 99 -42.50 -16.36 4.04
N ASP A 100 -42.76 -17.59 4.49
CA ASP A 100 -41.84 -18.38 5.30
C ASP A 100 -40.80 -19.07 4.42
N VAL A 101 -39.53 -18.77 4.63
CA VAL A 101 -38.45 -19.59 4.09
C VAL A 101 -38.14 -20.75 5.02
N ALA A 102 -37.78 -21.89 4.43
CA ALA A 102 -37.23 -23.02 5.17
C ALA A 102 -35.99 -22.59 5.96
N ARG A 103 -35.67 -23.35 7.02
CA ARG A 103 -34.49 -23.10 7.83
C ARG A 103 -33.24 -23.04 6.95
N VAL A 104 -32.48 -21.95 7.06
CA VAL A 104 -31.33 -21.68 6.20
C VAL A 104 -30.08 -22.26 6.82
N GLU A 105 -29.34 -23.04 6.03
CA GLU A 105 -28.03 -23.58 6.37
C GLU A 105 -26.94 -22.80 5.61
N ALA A 106 -26.22 -21.95 6.34
CA ALA A 106 -25.12 -21.18 5.78
C ALA A 106 -23.88 -22.06 5.61
N ARG A 107 -23.15 -21.83 4.52
CA ARG A 107 -21.93 -22.58 4.19
C ARG A 107 -20.69 -21.72 4.48
N SER A 108 -19.53 -22.37 4.56
CA SER A 108 -18.25 -21.66 4.64
C SER A 108 -18.13 -20.70 3.48
N ALA A 109 -17.89 -19.43 3.80
CA ALA A 109 -17.84 -18.34 2.85
C ALA A 109 -16.40 -18.05 2.43
N GLY A 110 -16.25 -17.45 1.27
CA GLY A 110 -14.99 -16.92 0.77
C GLY A 110 -14.75 -15.46 1.18
N PHE A 111 -13.52 -15.00 0.97
CA PHE A 111 -13.09 -13.62 1.21
C PHE A 111 -12.16 -13.13 0.13
N PHE A 112 -12.25 -11.84 -0.19
CA PHE A 112 -11.21 -11.14 -0.94
C PHE A 112 -10.25 -10.46 0.02
N GLU A 113 -8.95 -10.74 -0.12
CA GLU A 113 -7.86 -10.03 0.54
C GLU A 113 -7.23 -9.05 -0.45
N MET A 114 -7.71 -7.81 -0.43
CA MET A 114 -7.33 -6.79 -1.40
C MET A 114 -6.00 -6.12 -1.01
N ARG A 115 -5.16 -5.89 -2.02
CA ARG A 115 -3.96 -5.08 -1.97
C ARG A 115 -3.97 -4.12 -3.15
N VAL A 116 -4.27 -2.86 -2.89
CA VAL A 116 -4.45 -1.82 -3.89
C VAL A 116 -3.29 -0.83 -3.81
N LYS A 117 -2.76 -0.42 -4.97
CA LYS A 117 -1.68 0.56 -5.08
C LYS A 117 -2.04 1.61 -6.11
N ALA A 118 -1.40 2.77 -6.07
CA ALA A 118 -1.43 3.73 -7.17
C ALA A 118 -0.13 3.66 -7.98
N THR A 119 -0.21 3.90 -9.29
CA THR A 119 0.95 3.77 -10.20
C THR A 119 2.11 4.73 -9.91
N HIS A 120 1.87 5.87 -9.24
CA HIS A 120 2.92 6.86 -8.92
C HIS A 120 3.05 7.14 -7.42
N GLY A 121 2.58 6.22 -6.57
CA GLY A 121 2.72 6.32 -5.12
C GLY A 121 1.76 7.31 -4.46
N GLU A 122 0.70 7.73 -5.15
CA GLU A 122 -0.40 8.46 -4.54
C GLU A 122 -1.07 7.66 -3.43
N ARG A 123 -1.61 8.36 -2.44
CA ARG A 123 -2.37 7.73 -1.37
C ARG A 123 -3.66 7.10 -1.92
N VAL A 124 -3.91 5.85 -1.55
CA VAL A 124 -5.16 5.12 -1.85
C VAL A 124 -6.07 4.98 -0.62
N ALA A 125 -5.62 5.44 0.55
CA ALA A 125 -6.44 5.50 1.76
C ALA A 125 -7.70 6.33 1.50
N GLY A 126 -8.86 5.82 1.91
CA GLY A 126 -10.14 6.51 1.68
C GLY A 126 -10.83 6.17 0.35
N VAL A 127 -10.20 5.39 -0.54
CA VAL A 127 -10.90 4.81 -1.69
C VAL A 127 -11.98 3.86 -1.18
N GLN A 128 -13.20 4.08 -1.65
CA GLN A 128 -14.36 3.25 -1.36
C GLN A 128 -14.39 2.04 -2.28
N VAL A 129 -14.57 0.87 -1.69
CA VAL A 129 -14.81 -0.39 -2.37
C VAL A 129 -16.25 -0.80 -2.15
N SER A 130 -16.95 -1.12 -3.23
CA SER A 130 -18.27 -1.73 -3.21
C SER A 130 -18.23 -3.07 -3.94
N VAL A 131 -18.98 -4.04 -3.43
CA VAL A 131 -19.22 -5.32 -4.10
C VAL A 131 -20.67 -5.40 -4.50
N GLN A 132 -20.91 -5.43 -5.81
CA GLN A 132 -22.24 -5.47 -6.38
C GLN A 132 -23.03 -6.69 -5.88
N ASP A 133 -24.35 -6.55 -5.72
CA ASP A 133 -25.24 -7.63 -5.30
C ASP A 133 -24.90 -8.20 -3.90
N THR A 134 -24.32 -7.36 -3.05
CA THR A 134 -24.00 -7.66 -1.64
C THR A 134 -24.23 -6.43 -0.77
N PRO A 135 -24.36 -6.60 0.55
CA PRO A 135 -24.40 -5.48 1.50
C PRO A 135 -23.06 -4.74 1.67
N PHE A 136 -21.98 -5.18 1.02
CA PHE A 136 -20.65 -4.60 1.14
C PHE A 136 -20.45 -3.40 0.20
N GLY A 137 -21.30 -2.37 0.32
CA GLY A 137 -21.35 -1.24 -0.62
C GLY A 137 -20.45 -0.05 -0.30
N ARG A 138 -19.90 0.05 0.92
CA ARG A 138 -19.12 1.22 1.39
C ARG A 138 -17.94 0.84 2.27
N LEU A 139 -17.12 -0.09 1.80
CA LEU A 139 -15.89 -0.46 2.48
C LEU A 139 -14.79 0.55 2.13
N ILE A 140 -13.86 0.83 3.05
CA ILE A 140 -12.81 1.84 2.84
C ILE A 140 -11.44 1.16 2.95
N LEU A 141 -10.54 1.45 2.00
CA LEU A 141 -9.15 0.98 2.07
C LEU A 141 -8.41 1.61 3.25
N ASP A 142 -7.54 0.82 3.91
CA ASP A 142 -6.61 1.34 4.92
C ASP A 142 -5.47 2.18 4.30
N GLY A 143 -4.62 2.78 5.14
CA GLY A 143 -3.47 3.59 4.71
C GLY A 143 -2.51 2.87 3.75
N ALA A 144 -2.39 1.56 3.93
CA ALA A 144 -1.54 0.68 3.15
C ALA A 144 -2.25 0.08 1.93
N GLY A 145 -3.48 0.52 1.62
CA GLY A 145 -4.27 0.04 0.49
C GLY A 145 -4.81 -1.37 0.66
N ARG A 146 -4.98 -1.84 1.91
CA ARG A 146 -5.51 -3.17 2.22
C ARG A 146 -6.96 -3.10 2.65
N LEU A 147 -7.69 -4.17 2.31
CA LEU A 147 -9.06 -4.37 2.75
C LEU A 147 -9.42 -5.86 2.66
N ARG A 148 -10.11 -6.38 3.67
CA ARG A 148 -10.74 -7.71 3.62
C ARG A 148 -12.21 -7.54 3.31
N VAL A 149 -12.71 -8.25 2.30
CA VAL A 149 -14.11 -8.21 1.89
C VAL A 149 -14.75 -9.58 2.06
N GLY A 150 -15.87 -9.63 2.77
CA GLY A 150 -16.65 -10.84 3.03
C GLY A 150 -17.24 -10.84 4.44
N PRO A 151 -17.90 -11.94 4.83
CA PRO A 151 -17.98 -13.24 4.14
C PRO A 151 -18.83 -13.20 2.85
N LEU A 152 -18.38 -13.90 1.80
CA LEU A 152 -19.05 -14.02 0.50
C LEU A 152 -19.43 -15.49 0.21
N PRO A 153 -20.70 -15.81 -0.12
CA PRO A 153 -21.06 -17.10 -0.69
C PRO A 153 -20.27 -17.39 -1.99
N ASP A 154 -20.12 -18.65 -2.33
CA ASP A 154 -19.48 -19.08 -3.57
C ASP A 154 -20.09 -18.36 -4.79
N GLY A 155 -19.25 -17.74 -5.62
CA GLY A 155 -19.71 -16.98 -6.77
C GLY A 155 -18.69 -16.00 -7.33
N CYS A 156 -19.06 -15.35 -8.42
CA CYS A 156 -18.31 -14.26 -9.04
C CYS A 156 -18.99 -12.93 -8.73
N TYR A 157 -18.19 -11.93 -8.38
CA TYR A 157 -18.67 -10.63 -7.92
C TYR A 157 -17.97 -9.51 -8.67
N ALA A 158 -18.73 -8.50 -9.07
CA ALA A 158 -18.20 -7.25 -9.57
C ALA A 158 -17.84 -6.34 -8.39
N LEU A 159 -16.57 -5.93 -8.33
CA LEU A 159 -16.05 -4.96 -7.38
C LEU A 159 -15.88 -3.62 -8.06
N THR A 160 -16.30 -2.55 -7.40
CA THR A 160 -16.08 -1.18 -7.85
C THR A 160 -15.25 -0.42 -6.82
N LEU A 161 -14.17 0.21 -7.29
CA LEU A 161 -13.30 1.07 -6.49
C LEU A 161 -13.49 2.51 -6.96
N ALA A 162 -13.83 3.41 -6.04
CA ALA A 162 -14.05 4.81 -6.32
C ALA A 162 -13.43 5.69 -5.23
N GLY A 163 -12.65 6.69 -5.61
CA GLY A 163 -12.03 7.60 -4.68
C GLY A 163 -11.62 8.90 -5.36
N SER A 164 -11.40 9.94 -4.55
CA SER A 164 -10.96 11.23 -5.07
C SER A 164 -9.66 11.06 -5.84
N GLY A 165 -9.63 11.58 -7.06
CA GLY A 165 -8.44 11.56 -7.89
C GLY A 165 -8.24 10.30 -8.76
N PHE A 166 -9.05 9.28 -8.59
CA PHE A 166 -8.99 8.08 -9.44
C PHE A 166 -10.25 7.98 -10.29
N PRO A 167 -10.16 7.52 -11.55
CA PRO A 167 -11.34 7.06 -12.26
C PRO A 167 -11.90 5.83 -11.53
N THR A 168 -13.22 5.62 -11.65
CA THR A 168 -13.85 4.42 -11.13
C THR A 168 -13.27 3.18 -11.81
N LEU A 169 -12.77 2.23 -11.03
CA LEU A 169 -12.29 0.94 -11.51
C LEU A 169 -13.33 -0.13 -11.18
N THR A 170 -13.74 -0.91 -12.19
CA THR A 170 -14.62 -2.06 -12.00
C THR A 170 -13.88 -3.32 -12.44
N THR A 171 -13.89 -4.35 -11.60
CA THR A 171 -13.26 -5.65 -11.86
C THR A 171 -14.16 -6.78 -11.39
N GLU A 172 -14.06 -7.95 -12.00
CA GLU A 172 -14.76 -9.15 -11.55
C GLU A 172 -13.79 -10.12 -10.88
N ALA A 173 -14.20 -10.76 -9.79
CA ALA A 173 -13.46 -11.84 -9.16
C ALA A 173 -14.41 -12.89 -8.59
N CYS A 174 -14.03 -14.16 -8.72
CA CYS A 174 -14.76 -15.29 -8.12
C CYS A 174 -14.08 -15.79 -6.85
N VAL A 175 -14.86 -16.23 -5.88
CA VAL A 175 -14.38 -16.87 -4.65
C VAL A 175 -15.22 -18.12 -4.36
N GLY A 176 -14.57 -19.16 -3.85
CA GLY A 176 -15.21 -20.41 -3.42
C GLY A 176 -15.28 -20.57 -1.90
N SER A 177 -15.85 -21.69 -1.48
CA SER A 177 -16.10 -21.99 -0.08
C SER A 177 -14.83 -22.00 0.77
N GLY A 178 -14.75 -21.13 1.77
CA GLY A 178 -13.59 -21.00 2.66
C GLY A 178 -12.34 -20.39 2.01
N GLU A 179 -12.39 -19.98 0.74
CA GLU A 179 -11.25 -19.44 0.01
C GLU A 179 -10.91 -18.03 0.52
N LYS A 180 -9.62 -17.75 0.73
CA LYS A 180 -9.09 -16.40 0.94
C LYS A 180 -8.34 -15.99 -0.32
N LYS A 181 -9.02 -15.29 -1.22
CA LYS A 181 -8.48 -14.93 -2.53
C LYS A 181 -7.79 -13.58 -2.47
N GLU A 182 -6.50 -13.57 -2.79
CA GLU A 182 -5.74 -12.34 -2.88
C GLU A 182 -6.05 -11.59 -4.18
N LEU A 183 -6.41 -10.30 -4.07
CA LEU A 183 -6.63 -9.42 -5.22
C LEU A 183 -5.61 -8.28 -5.20
N LYS A 184 -4.67 -8.30 -6.15
CA LYS A 184 -3.71 -7.21 -6.37
C LYS A 184 -4.26 -6.29 -7.45
N LEU A 185 -4.60 -5.06 -7.07
CA LEU A 185 -5.16 -4.06 -7.99
C LEU A 185 -4.26 -2.83 -8.02
N GLU A 186 -4.27 -2.15 -9.16
CA GLU A 186 -3.52 -0.92 -9.37
C GLU A 186 -4.45 0.16 -9.91
N LEU A 187 -4.43 1.33 -9.28
CA LEU A 187 -5.22 2.49 -9.66
C LEU A 187 -4.34 3.47 -10.43
N VAL A 188 -4.84 3.89 -11.59
CA VAL A 188 -4.21 4.95 -12.38
C VAL A 188 -4.87 6.29 -12.01
N PRO A 189 -4.13 7.27 -11.46
CA PRO A 189 -4.68 8.57 -11.12
C PRO A 189 -5.13 9.34 -12.36
N ASN A 190 -6.10 10.23 -12.19
CA ASN A 190 -6.56 11.14 -13.24
C ASN A 190 -5.40 12.02 -13.74
N ALA A 191 -5.27 12.23 -15.05
CA ALA A 191 -4.13 12.96 -15.63
C ALA A 191 -3.86 14.33 -14.99
N GLY A 192 -4.90 15.03 -14.53
CA GLY A 192 -4.80 16.34 -13.90
C GLY A 192 -4.20 16.36 -12.48
N ILE A 193 -3.99 15.21 -11.84
CA ILE A 193 -3.44 15.11 -10.49
C ILE A 193 -2.14 14.29 -10.41
N VAL A 194 -1.70 13.70 -11.51
CA VAL A 194 -0.41 13.02 -11.58
C VAL A 194 0.68 14.00 -11.15
N ASN A 195 1.57 13.55 -10.27
CA ASN A 195 2.59 14.42 -9.65
C ASN A 195 1.99 15.67 -8.98
N ARG A 196 0.83 15.54 -8.34
CA ARG A 196 0.24 16.56 -7.46
C ARG A 196 -0.12 15.98 -6.10
N CYS A 197 0.86 15.38 -5.42
CA CYS A 197 0.69 14.83 -4.08
C CYS A 197 0.24 15.84 -3.01
N GLY A 198 0.31 17.15 -3.27
CA GLY A 198 -0.33 18.15 -2.41
C GLY A 198 -1.87 18.03 -2.39
N LEU A 199 -2.48 17.41 -3.40
CA LEU A 199 -3.92 17.17 -3.49
C LEU A 199 -4.31 15.75 -3.09
N THR A 200 -3.51 14.77 -3.49
CA THR A 200 -3.82 13.34 -3.27
C THR A 200 -3.17 12.77 -2.01
N GLY A 201 -2.11 13.40 -1.50
CA GLY A 201 -1.21 12.79 -0.53
C GLY A 201 -0.38 11.66 -1.13
N CYS A 202 0.55 11.14 -0.33
CA CYS A 202 1.37 9.98 -0.71
C CYS A 202 0.99 8.73 0.08
N ALA A 203 1.24 7.59 -0.54
CA ALA A 203 1.15 6.28 0.11
C ALA A 203 2.06 6.22 1.35
N ASP A 204 1.76 5.30 2.26
CA ASP A 204 2.53 5.13 3.49
C ASP A 204 4.01 4.91 3.19
N GLY A 205 4.88 5.61 3.93
CA GLY A 205 6.33 5.59 3.72
C GLY A 205 6.86 6.52 2.63
N LEU A 206 5.99 7.27 1.93
CA LEU A 206 6.38 8.27 0.95
C LEU A 206 6.02 9.69 1.42
N VAL A 207 6.76 10.67 0.91
CA VAL A 207 6.59 12.10 1.19
C VAL A 207 6.41 12.88 -0.11
N CYS A 208 5.72 14.02 0.01
CA CYS A 208 5.42 14.87 -1.13
C CYS A 208 6.59 15.81 -1.44
N ALA A 209 7.27 15.60 -2.57
CA ALA A 209 8.37 16.47 -3.00
C ALA A 209 7.86 17.83 -3.52
N PRO A 210 8.70 18.88 -3.57
CA PRO A 210 8.33 20.18 -4.14
C PRO A 210 7.82 20.12 -5.60
N GLY A 211 8.21 19.09 -6.36
CA GLY A 211 7.70 18.83 -7.71
C GLY A 211 6.34 18.10 -7.75
N GLY A 212 5.69 17.91 -6.61
CA GLY A 212 4.40 17.23 -6.48
C GLY A 212 4.44 15.71 -6.68
N ARG A 213 5.63 15.11 -6.83
CA ARG A 213 5.81 13.66 -6.91
C ARG A 213 5.94 13.05 -5.51
N CYS A 214 5.40 11.85 -5.32
CA CYS A 214 5.66 11.05 -4.13
C CYS A 214 7.03 10.37 -4.23
N VAL A 215 7.83 10.56 -3.19
CA VAL A 215 9.21 10.06 -3.10
C VAL A 215 9.47 9.48 -1.72
N GLU A 216 10.54 8.72 -1.55
CA GLU A 216 10.84 8.12 -0.24
C GLU A 216 11.26 9.20 0.78
N CYS A 217 11.96 10.24 0.32
CA CYS A 217 12.47 11.30 1.18
C CYS A 217 12.71 12.61 0.41
N VAL A 218 12.74 13.71 1.14
CA VAL A 218 13.27 15.02 0.75
C VAL A 218 14.34 15.52 1.73
N GLN A 219 14.47 14.87 2.89
CA GLN A 219 15.48 15.12 3.91
C GLN A 219 15.83 13.81 4.63
N ASP A 220 17.03 13.74 5.21
CA ASP A 220 17.56 12.54 5.87
C ASP A 220 16.67 12.04 7.02
N ALA A 221 16.04 12.95 7.76
CA ALA A 221 15.15 12.61 8.88
C ALA A 221 13.88 11.82 8.48
N GLN A 222 13.59 11.70 7.18
CA GLN A 222 12.48 10.89 6.67
C GLN A 222 12.92 9.46 6.33
N CYS A 223 14.22 9.19 6.34
CA CYS A 223 14.76 7.86 6.23
C CYS A 223 14.86 7.20 7.61
N GLY A 224 14.80 5.86 7.62
CA GLY A 224 15.04 5.07 8.83
C GLY A 224 16.47 5.22 9.35
N GLU A 225 16.74 4.70 10.55
CA GLU A 225 18.06 4.80 11.20
C GLU A 225 19.20 4.31 10.28
N GLY A 226 20.28 5.11 10.17
CA GLY A 226 21.44 4.80 9.33
C GLY A 226 21.24 5.00 7.82
N MET A 227 20.12 5.57 7.40
CA MET A 227 19.83 5.89 5.99
C MET A 227 19.76 7.39 5.75
N MET A 228 20.06 7.80 4.52
CA MET A 228 20.09 9.18 4.08
C MET A 228 19.36 9.37 2.75
N CYS A 229 18.92 10.60 2.48
CA CYS A 229 18.16 10.92 1.29
C CYS A 229 19.06 11.27 0.10
N LYS A 230 19.27 10.32 -0.82
CA LYS A 230 20.03 10.53 -2.06
C LYS A 230 19.08 10.56 -3.26
N GLY A 231 18.92 11.72 -3.89
CA GLY A 231 18.11 11.85 -5.10
C GLY A 231 16.64 11.44 -4.89
N PHE A 232 16.08 11.76 -3.72
CA PHE A 232 14.73 11.38 -3.28
C PHE A 232 14.50 9.89 -2.97
N ARG A 233 15.58 9.13 -2.74
CA ARG A 233 15.55 7.74 -2.27
C ARG A 233 16.31 7.60 -0.96
N CYS A 234 15.82 6.78 -0.05
CA CYS A 234 16.56 6.42 1.15
C CYS A 234 17.60 5.36 0.77
N GLY A 235 18.87 5.70 0.98
CA GLY A 235 19.99 4.77 0.83
C GLY A 235 20.80 4.69 2.11
N ALA A 236 21.65 3.67 2.24
CA ALA A 236 22.61 3.63 3.33
C ALA A 236 23.46 4.90 3.35
N ALA A 237 23.85 5.31 4.56
CA ALA A 237 24.91 6.29 4.73
C ALA A 237 26.17 5.83 3.97
N GLY A 238 26.95 6.79 3.48
CA GLY A 238 28.13 6.46 2.69
C GLY A 238 29.30 6.03 3.59
N PRO A 239 30.15 5.08 3.11
CA PRO A 239 31.35 4.68 3.84
C PRO A 239 32.36 5.83 3.91
N SER A 240 33.44 5.60 4.67
CA SER A 240 34.60 6.49 4.72
C SER A 240 35.05 6.89 3.30
N CYS A 241 35.38 8.17 3.09
CA CYS A 241 35.71 8.79 1.81
C CYS A 241 34.60 8.94 0.76
N SER A 242 33.36 8.54 1.04
CA SER A 242 32.25 8.82 0.13
C SER A 242 31.83 10.30 0.14
N ALA A 243 31.35 10.80 -1.01
CA ALA A 243 30.84 12.16 -1.12
C ALA A 243 29.64 12.40 -0.19
N CYS A 244 29.64 13.55 0.50
CA CYS A 244 28.63 13.93 1.49
C CYS A 244 28.20 15.40 1.33
N GLY A 245 27.02 15.73 1.86
CA GLY A 245 26.55 17.12 1.98
C GLY A 245 26.21 17.56 3.40
N THR A 246 26.04 16.60 4.32
CA THR A 246 25.73 16.82 5.75
C THR A 246 26.41 15.73 6.57
N ASN A 247 26.63 15.95 7.87
CA ASN A 247 27.19 14.92 8.77
C ASN A 247 26.33 13.64 8.83
N GLY A 248 25.01 13.75 8.63
CA GLY A 248 24.11 12.59 8.58
C GLY A 248 24.25 11.74 7.31
N SER A 249 25.02 12.21 6.33
CA SER A 249 25.30 11.47 5.09
C SER A 249 26.35 10.36 5.26
N CYS A 250 26.97 10.28 6.43
CA CYS A 250 28.13 9.45 6.70
C CYS A 250 27.81 8.33 7.67
N ASP A 251 28.51 7.20 7.53
CA ASP A 251 28.39 6.07 8.46
C ASP A 251 28.64 6.50 9.91
N LYS A 252 28.12 5.70 10.85
CA LYS A 252 28.14 6.01 12.28
C LYS A 252 29.57 6.30 12.76
N GLY A 253 29.79 7.52 13.27
CA GLY A 253 31.09 7.99 13.76
C GLY A 253 31.89 8.79 12.73
N ALA A 254 31.44 8.89 11.48
CA ALA A 254 32.00 9.78 10.48
C ALA A 254 31.24 11.11 10.41
N THR A 255 31.97 12.17 10.05
CA THR A 255 31.43 13.51 9.82
C THR A 255 31.77 13.97 8.41
N CYS A 256 30.95 14.85 7.86
CA CYS A 256 31.15 15.37 6.51
C CYS A 256 32.12 16.55 6.58
N GLN A 257 33.32 16.37 6.04
CA GLN A 257 34.39 17.36 6.13
C GLN A 257 34.86 17.82 4.75
N PRO A 258 35.20 19.11 4.58
CA PRO A 258 35.80 19.60 3.35
C PRO A 258 37.20 19.00 3.16
N PHE A 259 37.49 18.53 1.95
CA PHE A 259 38.78 17.97 1.58
C PHE A 259 39.59 18.94 0.71
N SER A 260 40.90 18.67 0.55
CA SER A 260 41.84 19.60 -0.08
C SER A 260 41.56 19.88 -1.56
N ASP A 261 40.77 19.05 -2.23
CA ASP A 261 40.33 19.21 -3.61
C ASP A 261 39.01 20.00 -3.76
N GLY A 262 38.45 20.47 -2.63
CA GLY A 262 37.17 21.20 -2.60
C GLY A 262 35.93 20.30 -2.51
N SER A 263 36.10 18.97 -2.50
CA SER A 263 35.00 18.03 -2.24
C SER A 263 34.64 17.98 -0.75
N GLN A 264 33.46 17.45 -0.44
CA GLN A 264 33.07 17.09 0.91
C GLN A 264 32.95 15.58 1.01
N VAL A 265 33.67 14.97 1.96
CA VAL A 265 33.74 13.52 2.12
C VAL A 265 33.50 13.10 3.55
N CYS A 266 33.00 11.87 3.72
CA CYS A 266 32.79 11.26 5.01
C CYS A 266 34.12 10.84 5.65
N VAL A 267 34.42 11.39 6.83
CA VAL A 267 35.67 11.14 7.54
C VAL A 267 35.38 10.79 8.99
N LYS A 268 35.93 9.66 9.45
CA LYS A 268 35.89 9.25 10.86
C LYS A 268 37.03 9.91 11.63
N GLU A 269 36.76 10.39 12.83
CA GLU A 269 37.81 10.90 13.72
C GLU A 269 38.64 9.76 14.31
N CYS A 270 39.92 10.01 14.56
CA CYS A 270 40.85 9.06 15.17
C CYS A 270 41.86 9.78 16.05
N THR A 271 42.57 9.02 16.88
CA THR A 271 43.64 9.55 17.73
C THR A 271 44.94 8.78 17.48
N GLU A 272 46.06 9.50 17.35
CA GLU A 272 47.38 8.91 17.13
C GLU A 272 47.95 8.27 18.41
N THR A 273 47.41 8.64 19.58
CA THR A 273 47.80 8.10 20.89
C THR A 273 46.85 6.99 21.34
N VAL A 274 47.30 5.75 21.26
CA VAL A 274 46.56 4.60 21.80
C VAL A 274 46.77 4.59 23.31
N ASN A 275 45.78 5.05 24.09
CA ASN A 275 45.81 4.83 25.54
C ASN A 275 45.34 3.40 25.81
N GLU A 276 46.23 2.55 26.32
CA GLU A 276 45.98 1.12 26.57
C GLU A 276 44.91 0.84 27.64
N ASP A 277 44.44 1.88 28.34
CA ASP A 277 43.49 1.77 29.46
C ASP A 277 42.04 2.16 29.12
N ALA A 278 41.76 2.64 27.89
CA ALA A 278 40.41 3.05 27.51
C ALA A 278 39.62 1.88 26.91
N GLN A 279 38.46 1.57 27.49
CA GLN A 279 37.47 0.59 26.99
C GLN A 279 36.92 0.89 25.57
N ASP A 280 37.44 1.90 24.88
CA ASP A 280 37.04 2.36 23.55
C ASP A 280 38.11 2.11 22.46
N PHE A 281 38.92 1.05 22.63
CA PHE A 281 39.97 0.63 21.69
C PHE A 281 39.52 0.51 20.22
N ALA A 282 38.25 0.19 19.98
CA ALA A 282 37.69 0.05 18.64
C ALA A 282 37.23 1.38 18.02
N ALA A 283 36.97 2.42 18.83
CA ALA A 283 36.50 3.72 18.35
C ALA A 283 37.61 4.57 17.72
N ASN A 284 38.85 4.41 18.22
CA ASN A 284 40.01 5.22 17.81
C ASN A 284 40.83 4.63 16.66
N ARG A 285 40.50 3.42 16.19
CA ARG A 285 41.17 2.82 15.02
C ARG A 285 40.40 3.10 13.74
N CYS A 286 41.17 3.45 12.72
CA CYS A 286 40.68 3.51 11.35
C CYS A 286 40.40 2.11 10.82
N GLU A 287 39.50 2.04 9.85
CA GLU A 287 39.14 0.81 9.14
C GLU A 287 40.30 0.30 8.28
N ALA A 288 40.20 -0.94 7.80
CA ALA A 288 41.18 -1.52 6.88
C ALA A 288 41.46 -0.59 5.69
N GLY A 289 42.72 -0.43 5.30
CA GLY A 289 43.13 0.47 4.22
C GLY A 289 43.19 1.96 4.59
N PHE A 290 42.81 2.34 5.82
CA PHE A 290 42.88 3.72 6.32
C PHE A 290 43.92 3.88 7.43
N THR A 291 44.48 5.08 7.52
CA THR A 291 45.46 5.48 8.53
C THR A 291 45.00 6.76 9.21
N CYS A 292 45.33 6.91 10.49
CA CYS A 292 45.02 8.14 11.21
C CYS A 292 45.96 9.25 10.74
N GLN A 293 45.40 10.27 10.10
CA GLN A 293 46.14 11.39 9.53
C GLN A 293 45.57 12.68 10.12
N ARG A 294 46.30 13.32 11.04
CA ARG A 294 45.89 14.58 11.68
C ARG A 294 44.51 14.50 12.36
N GLY A 295 44.24 13.36 13.00
CA GLY A 295 42.97 13.12 13.70
C GLY A 295 41.82 12.65 12.81
N SER A 296 42.07 12.39 11.53
CA SER A 296 41.08 11.91 10.57
C SER A 296 41.52 10.59 9.94
N CYS A 297 40.61 9.62 9.86
CA CYS A 297 40.83 8.38 9.12
C CYS A 297 40.76 8.64 7.63
N LEU A 298 41.93 8.61 6.98
CA LEU A 298 42.08 8.83 5.55
C LEU A 298 42.83 7.65 4.92
N PRO A 299 42.63 7.39 3.61
CA PRO A 299 43.27 6.28 2.93
C PRO A 299 44.79 6.32 3.12
N ASP A 300 45.41 5.16 3.32
CA ASP A 300 46.86 5.06 3.51
C ASP A 300 47.60 5.81 2.39
N PRO A 301 48.37 6.87 2.71
CA PRO A 301 49.01 7.71 1.71
C PRO A 301 50.11 6.97 0.93
N SER A 302 50.58 5.82 1.42
CA SER A 302 51.50 4.95 0.69
C SER A 302 50.83 4.20 -0.47
N ARG A 303 49.49 4.23 -0.52
CA ARG A 303 48.64 3.48 -1.47
C ARG A 303 47.71 4.40 -2.26
N PHE A 304 47.12 5.39 -1.60
CA PHE A 304 46.09 6.27 -2.16
C PHE A 304 46.42 7.74 -1.88
N VAL A 305 46.39 8.57 -2.91
CA VAL A 305 46.54 10.03 -2.78
C VAL A 305 45.16 10.63 -2.45
N GLY A 306 44.74 10.44 -1.19
CA GLY A 306 43.48 10.95 -0.66
C GLY A 306 42.23 10.16 -1.07
N CYS A 307 41.06 10.64 -0.66
CA CYS A 307 39.77 9.98 -0.90
C CYS A 307 39.43 9.85 -2.40
N GLY A 308 39.72 10.88 -3.20
CA GLY A 308 39.46 10.84 -4.64
C GLY A 308 40.22 9.74 -5.38
N ALA A 309 41.38 9.28 -4.87
CA ALA A 309 42.12 8.15 -5.43
C ALA A 309 41.47 6.80 -5.08
N LEU A 310 40.87 6.69 -3.88
CA LEU A 310 40.16 5.48 -3.46
C LEU A 310 38.94 5.19 -4.35
N GLU A 311 38.19 6.24 -4.73
CA GLU A 311 37.05 6.11 -5.65
C GLU A 311 37.43 5.61 -7.05
N ARG A 312 38.73 5.64 -7.41
CA ARG A 312 39.26 5.15 -8.69
C ARG A 312 39.71 3.69 -8.64
N LEU A 313 39.61 3.04 -7.47
CA LEU A 313 39.92 1.63 -7.35
C LEU A 313 38.92 0.81 -8.20
N GLY A 314 39.43 -0.03 -9.08
CA GLY A 314 38.63 -0.82 -10.02
C GLY A 314 38.32 -0.13 -11.37
N ASP A 315 38.71 1.14 -11.55
CA ASP A 315 38.58 1.85 -12.83
C ASP A 315 39.34 1.14 -13.96
N GLU A 316 38.87 1.31 -15.19
CA GLU A 316 39.51 0.70 -16.36
C GLU A 316 40.92 1.27 -16.59
N CYS A 317 41.84 0.39 -16.99
CA CYS A 317 43.22 0.74 -17.30
C CYS A 317 43.81 -0.07 -18.46
N THR A 318 44.89 0.48 -19.03
CA THR A 318 45.70 -0.16 -20.07
C THR A 318 47.11 -0.48 -19.60
N ASP A 319 47.57 0.21 -18.55
CA ASP A 319 48.91 0.11 -17.98
C ASP A 319 48.91 0.68 -16.54
N ASP A 320 49.97 0.40 -15.80
CA ASP A 320 50.15 0.84 -14.40
C ASP A 320 50.25 2.36 -14.28
N ALA A 321 50.79 3.04 -15.30
CA ALA A 321 50.96 4.48 -15.29
C ALA A 321 49.61 5.22 -15.29
N ARG A 322 48.57 4.65 -15.93
CA ARG A 322 47.19 5.15 -15.83
C ARG A 322 46.68 5.07 -14.40
N CYS A 323 46.89 3.97 -13.70
CA CYS A 323 46.45 3.81 -12.32
C CYS A 323 47.17 4.78 -11.36
N GLN A 324 48.48 4.98 -11.57
CA GLN A 324 49.26 5.96 -10.81
C GLN A 324 48.80 7.40 -11.05
N LYS A 325 48.42 7.75 -12.29
CA LYS A 325 47.84 9.06 -12.63
C LYS A 325 46.48 9.30 -11.98
N LEU A 326 45.74 8.24 -11.64
CA LEU A 326 44.48 8.31 -10.88
C LEU A 326 44.70 8.49 -9.37
N GLY A 327 45.96 8.58 -8.91
CA GLY A 327 46.30 8.78 -7.51
C GLY A 327 46.52 7.49 -6.72
N LEU A 328 46.57 6.33 -7.38
CA LEU A 328 46.98 5.08 -6.75
C LEU A 328 48.52 5.04 -6.69
N ALA A 329 49.12 5.37 -5.54
CA ALA A 329 50.56 5.62 -5.39
C ALA A 329 51.46 4.47 -5.88
N LYS A 330 50.99 3.22 -5.76
CA LYS A 330 51.59 2.01 -6.34
C LYS A 330 50.60 1.26 -7.21
N GLY A 331 49.75 1.99 -7.93
CA GLY A 331 48.69 1.44 -8.76
C GLY A 331 49.23 0.50 -9.83
N VAL A 332 48.59 -0.65 -9.99
CA VAL A 332 48.89 -1.65 -11.01
C VAL A 332 47.62 -1.98 -11.80
N CYS A 333 47.79 -2.25 -13.09
CA CYS A 333 46.71 -2.62 -13.99
C CYS A 333 46.60 -4.14 -14.11
N VAL A 334 45.63 -4.71 -13.40
CA VAL A 334 45.39 -6.16 -13.40
C VAL A 334 44.09 -6.44 -14.13
N GLU A 335 44.17 -7.22 -15.21
CA GLU A 335 43.00 -7.62 -16.01
C GLU A 335 42.17 -6.44 -16.52
N GLY A 336 42.85 -5.33 -16.84
CA GLY A 336 42.21 -4.11 -17.34
C GLY A 336 41.57 -3.25 -16.25
N ARG A 337 41.81 -3.54 -14.96
CA ARG A 337 41.32 -2.75 -13.82
C ARG A 337 42.44 -2.27 -12.92
N CYS A 338 42.32 -1.03 -12.44
CA CYS A 338 43.26 -0.43 -11.52
C CYS A 338 43.09 -1.02 -10.12
N THR A 339 44.20 -1.44 -9.52
CA THR A 339 44.26 -1.93 -8.14
C THR A 339 45.58 -1.50 -7.50
N VAL A 340 45.76 -1.80 -6.21
CA VAL A 340 47.00 -1.58 -5.46
C VAL A 340 47.52 -2.91 -4.91
N PRO A 341 48.85 -3.12 -4.84
CA PRO A 341 49.43 -4.33 -4.27
C PRO A 341 49.10 -4.43 -2.78
N CYS A 342 49.04 -5.63 -2.23
CA CYS A 342 48.76 -5.86 -0.81
C CYS A 342 49.51 -7.09 -0.29
N THR A 343 49.57 -7.23 1.01
CA THR A 343 50.14 -8.37 1.73
C THR A 343 49.11 -9.05 2.63
N GLU A 344 48.16 -8.28 3.17
CA GLU A 344 47.07 -8.76 4.00
C GLU A 344 45.77 -7.97 3.75
N ASP A 345 44.63 -8.54 4.15
CA ASP A 345 43.31 -7.94 3.94
C ASP A 345 43.16 -6.58 4.63
N LEU A 346 43.89 -6.33 5.73
CA LEU A 346 43.82 -5.08 6.48
C LEU A 346 44.34 -3.86 5.68
N GLU A 347 45.08 -4.09 4.61
CA GLU A 347 45.60 -3.03 3.73
C GLU A 347 44.61 -2.62 2.64
N CYS A 348 43.53 -3.39 2.47
CA CYS A 348 42.53 -3.21 1.44
C CYS A 348 41.29 -2.51 2.01
N PRO A 349 40.87 -1.37 1.44
CA PRO A 349 39.75 -0.58 1.97
C PRO A 349 38.37 -1.14 1.67
N ASP A 350 37.38 -0.70 2.44
CA ASP A 350 35.97 -1.06 2.31
C ASP A 350 35.72 -2.59 2.33
N VAL A 351 35.05 -3.11 1.30
CA VAL A 351 34.74 -4.53 1.12
C VAL A 351 35.81 -5.28 0.32
N SER A 352 36.93 -4.61 -0.03
CA SER A 352 37.99 -5.23 -0.82
C SER A 352 38.89 -6.11 0.06
N HIS A 353 39.52 -7.12 -0.56
CA HIS A 353 40.39 -8.06 0.15
C HIS A 353 41.64 -8.38 -0.67
N CYS A 354 42.68 -8.86 0.00
CA CYS A 354 43.97 -9.10 -0.60
C CYS A 354 44.03 -10.46 -1.29
N GLN A 355 43.89 -10.45 -2.61
CA GLN A 355 43.76 -11.65 -3.45
C GLN A 355 45.05 -11.93 -4.24
N ASP A 356 45.41 -13.21 -4.35
CA ASP A 356 46.48 -13.67 -5.25
C ASP A 356 46.04 -13.58 -6.71
N THR A 357 46.86 -12.92 -7.53
CA THR A 357 46.71 -12.89 -8.99
C THR A 357 48.00 -13.35 -9.66
N ARG A 358 47.96 -13.58 -10.97
CA ARG A 358 49.17 -13.89 -11.75
C ARG A 358 50.23 -12.77 -11.73
N PHE A 359 49.87 -11.58 -11.24
CA PHE A 359 50.76 -10.41 -11.12
C PHE A 359 51.16 -10.10 -9.68
N GLY A 360 50.86 -11.00 -8.73
CA GLY A 360 51.09 -10.81 -7.29
C GLY A 360 49.78 -10.57 -6.52
N ARG A 361 49.92 -10.27 -5.23
CA ARG A 361 48.77 -10.00 -4.35
C ARG A 361 48.31 -8.55 -4.48
N VAL A 362 47.01 -8.36 -4.76
CA VAL A 362 46.39 -7.04 -4.99
C VAL A 362 45.02 -6.95 -4.31
N CYS A 363 44.55 -5.72 -4.04
CA CYS A 363 43.23 -5.50 -3.46
C CYS A 363 42.13 -5.72 -4.51
N SER A 364 41.30 -6.74 -4.33
CA SER A 364 40.21 -7.09 -5.24
C SER A 364 38.88 -6.53 -4.73
N VAL A 365 38.16 -5.83 -5.62
CA VAL A 365 36.80 -5.30 -5.38
C VAL A 365 35.70 -6.30 -5.77
N LEU A 366 36.07 -7.51 -6.22
CA LEU A 366 35.11 -8.56 -6.51
C LEU A 366 34.62 -9.22 -5.21
N PRO A 367 33.33 -9.57 -5.11
CA PRO A 367 32.83 -10.37 -4.00
C PRO A 367 33.58 -11.71 -3.92
N ARG A 368 33.85 -12.20 -2.71
CA ARG A 368 34.40 -13.54 -2.48
C ARG A 368 33.49 -14.64 -3.00
#